data_AF-A0A659UNP2-F1
#
_entry.id   AF-A0A659UNP2-F1
#
_cell.length_a   1.000
_cell.length_b   1.000
_cell.length_c   1.000
_cell.angle_alpha   90.00
_cell.angle_beta   90.00
_cell.angle_gamma   90.00
#
_symmetry.space_group_name_H-M   'P 1'
#
loop_
_entity.id
_entity.type
_entity.pdbx_description
1 polymer ?
#
loop_
_entity_poly.entity_id
_entity_poly.type
_entity_poly.pdbx_seq_one_letter_code
_entity_poly.pdbx_strand_id
1 'polypeptide(L)'
;VNARLVLSGQASEIRKRSIAEIGARMSIVRESLAGFSFKSHDKVPFVWLTLPDPWLSGTFKNACLEHGVLIDDEDEFKAGRSEWVFHGVRFGVSQPRRREDIAGGVAVIRRLLDEGRASYDSFS
;
A
#
# COMPACT_ATOMS: atom_id res chain seq x y z
N VAL A 1 -33.17 -16.94 9.53
CA VAL A 1 -32.18 -17.65 8.69
C VAL A 1 -30.80 -16.94 8.66
N ASN A 2 -30.49 -16.02 9.58
CA ASN A 2 -29.39 -15.04 9.40
C ASN A 2 -28.00 -15.45 9.95
N ALA A 3 -27.83 -16.67 10.47
CA ALA A 3 -26.57 -17.11 11.08
C ALA A 3 -25.90 -18.32 10.39
N ARG A 4 -26.40 -18.76 9.23
CA ARG A 4 -25.97 -20.01 8.58
C ARG A 4 -24.46 -20.04 8.27
N LEU A 5 -23.88 -18.95 7.78
CA LEU A 5 -22.44 -18.87 7.47
C LEU A 5 -21.54 -19.06 8.71
N VAL A 6 -21.99 -18.56 9.86
CA VAL A 6 -21.25 -18.70 11.14
C VAL A 6 -21.43 -20.10 11.70
N LEU A 7 -22.68 -20.56 11.81
CA LEU A 7 -23.00 -21.86 12.42
C LEU A 7 -22.52 -23.06 11.60
N SER A 8 -22.38 -22.91 10.28
CA SER A 8 -21.82 -23.95 9.40
C SER A 8 -20.29 -23.98 9.38
N GLY A 9 -19.60 -23.04 10.04
CA GLY A 9 -18.15 -22.89 9.97
C GLY A 9 -17.62 -22.29 8.66
N GLN A 10 -18.46 -22.07 7.65
CA GLN A 10 -18.06 -21.49 6.35
C GLN A 10 -17.39 -20.12 6.49
N ALA A 11 -17.81 -19.30 7.45
CA ALA A 11 -17.17 -18.02 7.75
C ALA A 11 -15.69 -18.19 8.17
N SER A 12 -15.37 -19.24 8.93
CA SER A 12 -13.99 -19.55 9.32
C SER A 12 -13.14 -19.94 8.11
N GLU A 13 -13.69 -20.75 7.20
CA GLU A 13 -13.00 -21.16 5.97
C GLU A 13 -12.80 -20.00 4.99
N ILE A 14 -13.76 -19.08 4.89
CA ILE A 14 -13.58 -17.83 4.15
C ILE A 14 -12.46 -17.00 4.77
N ARG A 15 -12.47 -16.81 6.09
CA ARG A 15 -11.42 -16.05 6.80
C ARG A 15 -10.02 -16.63 6.57
N LYS A 16 -9.87 -17.96 6.66
CA LYS A 16 -8.58 -18.64 6.40
C LYS A 16 -8.07 -18.35 4.99
N ARG A 17 -8.94 -18.48 3.98
CA ARG A 17 -8.61 -18.18 2.58
C ARG A 17 -8.24 -16.71 2.36
N SER A 18 -9.00 -15.78 2.95
CA SER A 18 -8.69 -14.35 2.87
C SER A 18 -7.34 -14.02 3.49
N ILE A 19 -7.01 -14.57 4.66
CA ILE A 19 -5.71 -14.34 5.30
C ILE A 19 -4.56 -14.91 4.45
N ALA A 20 -4.73 -16.11 3.89
CA ALA A 20 -3.72 -16.69 3.00
C ALA A 20 -3.48 -15.82 1.75
N GLU A 21 -4.54 -15.28 1.15
CA GLU A 21 -4.42 -14.37 0.01
C GLU A 21 -3.75 -13.04 0.38
N ILE A 22 -4.12 -12.44 1.53
CA ILE A 22 -3.46 -11.23 2.03
C ILE A 22 -1.97 -11.48 2.24
N GLY A 23 -1.60 -12.60 2.86
CA GLY A 23 -0.19 -12.97 3.05
C GLY A 23 0.56 -13.06 1.73
N ALA A 24 -0.01 -13.72 0.72
CA ALA A 24 0.61 -13.82 -0.59
C ALA A 24 0.78 -12.46 -1.30
N ARG A 25 -0.18 -11.56 -1.18
CA ARG A 25 -0.08 -10.19 -1.73
C ARG A 25 0.93 -9.34 -0.97
N MET A 26 1.02 -9.52 0.35
CA MET A 26 2.02 -8.83 1.17
C MET A 26 3.45 -9.29 0.87
N SER A 27 3.67 -10.56 0.49
CA SER A 27 4.97 -11.00 -0.01
C SER A 27 5.42 -10.22 -1.25
N ILE A 28 4.52 -10.01 -2.23
CA ILE A 28 4.80 -9.22 -3.43
C ILE A 28 5.22 -7.79 -3.05
N VAL A 29 4.50 -7.16 -2.12
CA VAL A 29 4.84 -5.81 -1.62
C VAL A 29 6.24 -5.79 -1.01
N ARG A 30 6.56 -6.75 -0.14
CA ARG A 30 7.86 -6.80 0.55
C ARG A 30 9.02 -7.00 -0.39
N GLU A 31 8.86 -7.88 -1.35
CA GLU A 31 9.87 -8.15 -2.36
C GLU A 31 10.08 -6.92 -3.25
N SER A 32 9.01 -6.30 -3.72
CA SER A 32 9.09 -5.14 -4.64
C SER A 32 9.61 -3.87 -3.96
N LEU A 33 9.22 -3.64 -2.71
CA LEU A 33 9.63 -2.46 -1.93
C LEU A 33 10.83 -2.73 -1.02
N ALA A 34 11.59 -3.80 -1.27
CA ALA A 34 12.82 -4.08 -0.53
C ALA A 34 13.77 -2.88 -0.60
N GLY A 35 14.25 -2.43 0.57
CA GLY A 35 15.09 -1.25 0.73
C GLY A 35 14.34 0.05 1.05
N PHE A 36 13.00 0.06 0.97
CA PHE A 36 12.17 1.19 1.41
C PHE A 36 11.56 0.94 2.78
N SER A 37 11.31 2.02 3.53
CA SER A 37 10.69 1.95 4.86
C SER A 37 9.17 1.95 4.74
N PHE A 38 8.51 0.90 5.25
CA PHE A 38 7.05 0.86 5.33
C PHE A 38 6.58 0.03 6.53
N LYS A 39 5.38 0.32 7.01
CA LYS A 39 4.68 -0.43 8.05
C LYS A 39 3.57 -1.27 7.41
N SER A 40 3.48 -2.54 7.79
CA SER A 40 2.45 -3.47 7.34
C SER A 40 2.28 -4.62 8.34
N HIS A 41 1.23 -5.43 8.16
CA HIS A 41 1.01 -6.64 8.96
C HIS A 41 0.51 -7.78 8.06
N ASP A 42 0.97 -9.02 8.28
CA ASP A 42 0.71 -10.18 7.39
C ASP A 42 -0.77 -10.50 7.16
N LYS A 43 -1.63 -10.06 8.07
CA LYS A 43 -3.06 -10.35 8.07
C LYS A 43 -3.92 -9.12 7.77
N VAL A 44 -3.30 -7.98 7.44
CA VAL A 44 -3.97 -6.71 7.18
C VAL A 44 -3.60 -6.24 5.77
N PRO A 45 -4.57 -5.95 4.89
CA PRO A 45 -4.32 -5.68 3.48
C PRO A 45 -3.95 -4.21 3.22
N PHE A 46 -3.15 -3.60 4.11
CA PHE A 46 -2.77 -2.19 4.01
C PHE A 46 -1.27 -2.00 4.27
N VAL A 47 -0.70 -1.05 3.53
CA VAL A 47 0.70 -0.64 3.62
C VAL A 47 0.73 0.85 3.93
N TRP A 48 1.52 1.23 4.92
CA TRP A 48 1.89 2.63 5.17
C TRP A 48 3.34 2.82 4.75
N LEU A 49 3.56 3.45 3.61
CA LEU A 49 4.88 3.69 3.03
C LEU A 49 5.41 5.03 3.51
N THR A 50 6.60 5.03 4.09
CA THR A 50 7.35 6.26 4.36
C THR A 50 8.05 6.68 3.07
N LEU A 51 7.78 7.91 2.65
CA LEU A 51 8.36 8.50 1.47
C LEU A 51 9.76 9.05 1.79
N PRO A 52 10.78 8.75 0.96
CA PRO A 52 12.06 9.42 1.05
C PRO A 52 11.95 10.85 0.48
N ASP A 53 12.89 11.71 0.86
CA ASP A 53 13.08 12.97 0.15
C ASP A 53 13.33 12.71 -1.36
N PRO A 54 12.86 13.59 -2.25
CA PRO A 54 12.17 14.86 -2.02
C PRO A 54 10.62 14.74 -1.99
N TRP A 55 10.08 13.53 -1.84
CA TRP A 55 8.65 13.32 -2.02
C TRP A 55 7.79 13.90 -0.88
N LEU A 56 6.79 14.70 -1.25
CA LEU A 56 5.66 15.02 -0.38
C LEU A 56 4.48 14.08 -0.69
N SER A 57 3.69 13.74 0.33
CA SER A 57 2.61 12.75 0.21
C SER A 57 1.61 13.07 -0.90
N GLY A 58 1.13 14.32 -0.98
CA GLY A 58 0.22 14.76 -2.04
C GLY A 58 0.84 14.70 -3.44
N THR A 59 2.11 15.12 -3.58
CA THR A 59 2.80 15.08 -4.88
C THR A 59 3.06 13.64 -5.35
N PHE A 60 3.43 12.74 -4.43
CA PHE A 60 3.64 11.34 -4.75
C PHE A 60 2.31 10.63 -5.10
N LYS A 61 1.22 10.95 -4.37
CA LYS A 61 -0.13 10.49 -4.71
C LYS A 61 -0.51 10.86 -6.14
N ASN A 62 -0.30 12.12 -6.53
CA ASN A 62 -0.61 12.60 -7.87
C ASN A 62 0.25 11.89 -8.94
N ALA A 63 1.56 11.73 -8.70
CA ALA A 63 2.45 11.00 -9.61
C ALA A 63 2.00 9.53 -9.80
N CYS A 64 1.60 8.84 -8.73
CA CYS A 64 1.03 7.50 -8.83
C CYS A 64 -0.26 7.49 -9.66
N LEU A 65 -1.16 8.45 -9.44
CA LEU A 65 -2.42 8.57 -10.18
C LEU A 65 -2.19 8.78 -11.68
N GLU A 66 -1.22 9.61 -12.06
CA GLU A 66 -0.82 9.84 -13.46
C GLU A 66 -0.34 8.55 -14.15
N HIS A 67 0.18 7.59 -13.38
CA HIS A 67 0.55 6.26 -13.85
C HIS A 67 -0.52 5.17 -13.58
N GLY A 68 -1.75 5.57 -13.26
CA GLY A 68 -2.89 4.67 -13.09
C GLY A 68 -2.91 3.90 -11.77
N VAL A 69 -2.14 4.33 -10.76
CA VAL A 69 -2.10 3.72 -9.43
C VAL A 69 -2.76 4.63 -8.41
N LEU A 70 -3.83 4.13 -7.78
CA LEU A 70 -4.55 4.85 -6.73
C LEU A 70 -3.95 4.54 -5.35
N ILE A 71 -3.56 5.59 -4.64
CA ILE A 71 -3.11 5.56 -3.25
C ILE A 71 -3.72 6.73 -2.49
N ASP A 72 -3.73 6.65 -1.16
CA ASP A 72 -4.14 7.74 -0.28
C ASP A 72 -2.90 8.44 0.28
N ASP A 73 -2.94 9.76 0.39
CA ASP A 73 -1.90 10.49 1.13
C ASP A 73 -2.15 10.44 2.64
N GLU A 74 -1.25 11.02 3.41
CA GLU A 74 -1.35 11.02 4.87
C GLU A 74 -2.48 11.87 5.44
N ASP A 75 -2.95 12.90 4.72
CA ASP A 75 -3.90 13.87 5.25
C ASP A 75 -5.26 13.22 5.48
N GLU A 76 -5.62 12.23 4.66
CA GLU A 76 -6.81 11.37 4.81
C GLU A 76 -6.87 10.64 6.18
N PHE A 77 -5.73 10.53 6.89
CA PHE A 77 -5.61 9.82 8.15
C PHE A 77 -5.23 10.71 9.35
N LYS A 78 -5.15 12.03 9.16
CA LYS A 78 -4.87 12.98 10.25
C LYS A 78 -6.13 13.23 11.08
N ALA A 79 -5.99 13.14 12.40
CA ALA A 79 -7.04 13.54 13.33
C ALA A 79 -7.11 15.07 13.42
N GLY A 80 -8.20 15.67 12.93
CA GLY A 80 -8.37 17.12 12.92
C GLY A 80 -7.42 17.85 11.96
N ARG A 81 -7.27 19.17 12.15
CA ARG A 81 -6.33 19.99 11.37
C ARG A 81 -4.94 20.00 12.02
N SER A 82 -4.30 18.83 12.05
CA SER A 82 -2.94 18.69 12.56
C SER A 82 -1.93 19.28 11.56
N GLU A 83 -0.96 20.06 12.04
CA GLU A 83 0.16 20.59 11.24
C GLU A 83 1.30 19.57 11.10
N TRP A 84 1.22 18.42 11.76
CA TRP A 84 2.26 17.41 11.71
C TRP A 84 2.34 16.75 10.32
N VAL A 85 3.56 16.66 9.77
CA VAL A 85 3.85 16.01 8.49
C VAL A 85 4.50 14.65 8.75
N PHE A 86 3.96 13.59 8.14
CA PHE A 86 4.45 12.22 8.32
C PHE A 86 5.29 11.72 7.13
N HIS A 87 5.30 12.45 6.02
CA HIS A 87 5.88 12.02 4.73
C HIS A 87 5.43 10.60 4.37
N GLY A 88 4.14 10.32 4.54
CA GLY A 88 3.56 8.99 4.36
C GLY A 88 2.47 8.92 3.29
N VAL A 89 2.36 7.76 2.65
CA VAL A 89 1.20 7.38 1.84
C VAL A 89 0.70 6.00 2.26
N ARG A 90 -0.58 5.75 2.03
CA ARG A 90 -1.22 4.47 2.31
C ARG A 90 -1.81 3.88 1.03
N PHE A 91 -1.69 2.56 0.88
CA PHE A 91 -2.41 1.85 -0.16
C PHE A 91 -2.91 0.49 0.32
N GLY A 92 -4.00 0.03 -0.30
CA GLY A 92 -4.63 -1.24 -0.02
C GLY A 92 -4.25 -2.29 -1.07
N VAL A 93 -4.10 -3.54 -0.64
CA VAL A 93 -3.81 -4.68 -1.53
C VAL A 93 -4.99 -5.63 -1.68
N SER A 94 -6.15 -5.35 -1.12
CA SER A 94 -7.32 -6.24 -1.18
C SER A 94 -8.19 -6.05 -2.44
N GLN A 95 -8.21 -4.86 -3.03
CA GLN A 95 -9.15 -4.52 -4.12
C GLN A 95 -8.83 -5.20 -5.46
N PRO A 96 -7.56 -5.22 -5.95
CA PRO A 96 -7.26 -5.84 -7.23
C PRO A 96 -7.60 -7.34 -7.25
N ARG A 97 -8.11 -7.81 -8.38
CA ARG A 97 -8.61 -9.19 -8.52
C ARG A 97 -7.46 -10.19 -8.60
N ARG A 98 -6.41 -9.85 -9.33
CA ARG A 98 -5.27 -10.73 -9.58
C ARG A 98 -4.03 -10.21 -8.87
N ARG A 99 -3.15 -11.13 -8.48
CA ARG A 99 -1.87 -10.79 -7.85
C ARG A 99 -0.93 -10.05 -8.79
N GLU A 100 -1.02 -10.29 -10.10
CA GLU A 100 -0.28 -9.54 -11.11
C GLU A 100 -0.65 -8.05 -11.15
N ASP A 101 -1.91 -7.70 -10.88
CA ASP A 101 -2.35 -6.30 -10.81
C ASP A 101 -1.71 -5.61 -9.58
N ILE A 102 -1.54 -6.34 -8.47
CA ILE A 102 -0.79 -5.87 -7.30
C ILE A 102 0.69 -5.66 -7.66
N ALA A 103 1.32 -6.65 -8.29
CA ALA A 103 2.71 -6.57 -8.70
C ALA A 103 2.96 -5.38 -9.63
N GLY A 104 2.08 -5.16 -10.62
CA GLY A 104 2.15 -4.03 -11.53
C GLY A 104 2.03 -2.68 -10.82
N GLY A 105 1.03 -2.52 -9.94
CA GLY A 105 0.86 -1.28 -9.19
C GLY A 105 2.03 -0.97 -8.25
N VAL A 106 2.55 -1.97 -7.55
CA VAL A 106 3.70 -1.80 -6.65
C VAL A 106 4.99 -1.54 -7.43
N ALA A 107 5.15 -2.11 -8.63
CA ALA A 107 6.28 -1.82 -9.51
C ALA A 107 6.29 -0.36 -9.98
N VAL A 108 5.14 0.24 -10.25
CA VAL A 108 5.02 1.68 -10.54
C VAL A 108 5.42 2.52 -9.33
N ILE A 109 4.92 2.19 -8.13
CA ILE A 109 5.32 2.87 -6.89
C ILE A 109 6.83 2.81 -6.70
N ARG A 110 7.43 1.62 -6.88
CA ARG A 110 8.88 1.41 -6.79
C ARG A 110 9.65 2.31 -7.75
N ARG A 111 9.25 2.34 -9.02
CA ARG A 111 9.91 3.15 -10.04
C ARG A 111 9.90 4.64 -9.68
N LEU A 112 8.76 5.16 -9.23
CA LEU A 112 8.64 6.57 -8.83
C LEU A 112 9.52 6.91 -7.62
N LEU A 113 9.63 6.01 -6.65
CA LEU A 113 10.55 6.19 -5.52
C LEU A 113 12.01 6.27 -5.97
N ASP A 114 12.40 5.41 -6.90
CA ASP A 114 13.77 5.38 -7.45
C ASP A 114 14.07 6.65 -8.30
N GLU A 115 13.11 7.11 -9.12
CA GLU A 115 13.24 8.33 -9.94
C GLU A 115 13.40 9.61 -9.10
N GLY A 116 12.62 9.73 -8.01
CA GLY A 116 12.72 10.86 -7.09
C GLY A 116 14.09 10.95 -6.42
N ARG A 117 14.66 9.80 -6.04
CA ARG A 117 16.00 9.72 -5.46
C ARG A 117 17.10 10.07 -6.45
N ALA A 118 17.06 9.51 -7.66
CA ALA A 118 18.07 9.76 -8.69
C ALA A 118 18.11 11.23 -9.12
N SER A 119 16.94 11.87 -9.21
CA SER A 119 16.84 13.29 -9.54
C SER A 119 17.46 14.15 -8.44
N TYR A 120 17.21 13.85 -7.17
CA TYR A 120 17.75 14.60 -6.03
C TYR A 120 19.27 14.43 -5.85
N ASP A 121 19.78 13.20 -5.99
CA ASP A 121 21.22 12.92 -5.92
C ASP A 121 22.01 13.66 -7.02
N SER A 122 21.37 14.02 -8.14
CA SER A 122 22.00 14.77 -9.24
C SER A 122 22.16 16.28 -8.96
N PHE A 123 21.49 16.81 -7.94
CA PHE A 123 21.55 18.24 -7.56
C PHE A 123 22.25 18.48 -6.21
N SER A 124 22.74 17.42 -5.54
CA SER A 124 23.40 17.47 -4.22
C SER A 124 24.92 17.44 -4.30
#